data_AF-D0NQH7-F1
#
_entry.id   AF-D0NQH7-F1
#
_cell.length_a   1.000
_cell.length_b   1.000
_cell.length_c   1.000
_cell.angle_alpha   90.00
_cell.angle_beta   90.00
_cell.angle_gamma   90.00
#
_symmetry.space_group_name_H-M   'P 1'
#
loop_
_entity.id
_entity.type
_entity.pdbx_description
1 polymer ?
#
loop_
_entity_poly.entity_id
_entity_poly.type
_entity_poly.pdbx_seq_one_letter_code
_entity_poly.pdbx_strand_id
1 'polypeptide(L)'
;MNVWLLQGGPGASSTDLESTMVTLHSELNGTTNVYTMDHRDLVTALSDSGVRTLIPPLVYRRQRCAPDDLDVLNNFFSAITYSEKTTAQDSAYTSTLLQSLIVYSEMMETPLPSMSELKDRFTNVKMSSGSGVYETLPQYCAFSKDKSASCEEINVGNYESDGIVYKRDQYWNKTATIPNQASVLVLSGKLDPQTPHKNAASLFKYLQGTNKEMVAFDFATHGTNVSTQMVAGNPLGEACGMKELAS
;
A
#
# COMPACT_ATOMS: atom_id res chain seq x y z
N MET A 1 18.88 13.28 -26.47
CA MET A 1 17.39 13.35 -26.43
C MET A 1 16.92 12.28 -25.46
N ASN A 2 15.80 12.46 -24.76
CA ASN A 2 15.32 11.53 -23.73
C ASN A 2 13.93 11.02 -24.11
N VAL A 3 13.73 9.71 -24.08
CA VAL A 3 12.45 9.07 -24.43
C VAL A 3 11.94 8.25 -23.25
N TRP A 4 10.67 8.48 -22.90
CA TRP A 4 9.99 7.79 -21.81
C TRP A 4 9.06 6.73 -22.38
N LEU A 5 9.27 5.48 -21.97
CA LEU A 5 8.35 4.39 -22.21
C LEU A 5 7.63 4.09 -20.90
N LEU A 6 6.31 4.20 -20.94
CA LEU A 6 5.44 3.84 -19.83
C LEU A 6 4.66 2.61 -20.27
N GLN A 7 4.85 1.53 -19.54
CA GLN A 7 4.16 0.29 -19.79
C GLN A 7 2.69 0.47 -19.38
N GLY A 8 1.79 0.50 -20.36
CA GLY A 8 0.38 0.81 -20.15
C GLY A 8 -0.56 -0.39 -20.02
N GLY A 9 -0.03 -1.63 -20.06
CA GLY A 9 -0.83 -2.86 -20.09
C GLY A 9 -0.75 -3.69 -18.79
N PRO A 10 -1.79 -4.43 -18.40
CA PRO A 10 -1.84 -5.13 -17.12
C PRO A 10 -0.94 -6.36 -17.05
N GLY A 11 -0.09 -6.44 -16.02
CA GLY A 11 0.71 -7.62 -15.70
C GLY A 11 2.06 -7.73 -16.40
N ALA A 12 2.40 -6.76 -17.26
CA ALA A 12 3.79 -6.56 -17.64
C ALA A 12 4.50 -5.77 -16.52
N SER A 13 5.82 -5.88 -16.42
CA SER A 13 6.64 -4.95 -15.64
C SER A 13 7.42 -4.03 -16.58
N SER A 14 8.10 -3.04 -16.00
CA SER A 14 9.10 -2.26 -16.74
C SER A 14 10.13 -3.12 -17.48
N THR A 15 10.37 -4.36 -17.01
CA THR A 15 11.23 -5.38 -17.63
C THR A 15 10.71 -5.81 -19.01
N ASP A 16 9.40 -5.87 -19.23
CA ASP A 16 8.83 -6.26 -20.54
C ASP A 16 9.04 -5.20 -21.63
N LEU A 17 9.39 -3.97 -21.23
CA LEU A 17 9.81 -2.92 -22.15
C LEU A 17 11.30 -2.97 -22.49
N GLU A 18 12.14 -3.74 -21.78
CA GLU A 18 13.60 -3.70 -21.94
C GLU A 18 14.05 -4.02 -23.38
N SER A 19 13.47 -5.04 -24.00
CA SER A 19 13.76 -5.39 -25.40
C SER A 19 13.43 -4.25 -26.36
N THR A 20 12.30 -3.58 -26.16
CA THR A 20 11.87 -2.42 -26.95
C THR A 20 12.75 -1.20 -26.66
N MET A 21 13.19 -1.02 -25.41
CA MET A 21 14.10 0.05 -25.00
C MET A 21 15.47 -0.10 -25.66
N VAL A 22 16.03 -1.33 -25.69
CA VAL A 22 17.31 -1.63 -26.34
C VAL A 22 17.22 -1.42 -27.86
N THR A 23 16.14 -1.90 -28.48
CA THR A 23 15.90 -1.70 -29.91
C THR A 23 15.78 -0.21 -30.26
N LEU A 24 14.98 0.54 -29.49
CA LEU A 24 14.82 1.98 -29.68
C LEU A 24 16.12 2.75 -29.45
N HIS A 25 16.92 2.36 -28.46
CA HIS A 25 18.24 2.94 -28.22
C HIS A 25 19.18 2.71 -29.41
N SER A 26 19.16 1.51 -30.01
CA SER A 26 19.95 1.17 -31.20
C SER A 26 19.51 1.96 -32.44
N GLU A 27 18.21 2.03 -32.71
CA GLU A 27 17.64 2.81 -33.83
C GLU A 27 17.94 4.32 -33.71
N LEU A 28 18.13 4.80 -32.49
CA LEU A 28 18.55 6.18 -32.21
C LEU A 28 20.08 6.33 -32.12
N ASN A 29 20.83 5.42 -32.77
CA ASN A 29 22.29 5.39 -32.85
C ASN A 29 23.01 5.40 -31.48
N GLY A 30 22.35 4.93 -30.42
CA GLY A 30 22.86 4.96 -29.06
C GLY A 30 23.07 6.37 -28.49
N THR A 31 22.48 7.39 -29.12
CA THR A 31 22.65 8.81 -28.72
C THR A 31 21.50 9.35 -27.86
N THR A 32 20.48 8.53 -27.61
CA THR A 32 19.26 8.90 -26.88
C THR A 32 19.06 8.00 -25.68
N ASN A 33 18.89 8.59 -24.50
CA ASN A 33 18.59 7.82 -23.30
C ASN A 33 17.11 7.38 -23.29
N VAL A 34 16.86 6.10 -23.01
CA VAL A 34 15.53 5.52 -22.98
C VAL A 34 15.23 5.03 -21.56
N TYR A 35 14.07 5.40 -21.01
CA TYR A 35 13.74 5.15 -19.61
C TYR A 35 12.33 4.58 -19.41
N THR A 36 12.14 3.89 -18.28
CA THR A 36 10.86 3.39 -17.76
C THR A 36 10.79 3.62 -16.23
N MET A 37 9.60 3.53 -15.62
CA MET A 37 9.42 3.60 -14.15
C MET A 37 8.42 2.55 -13.71
N ASP A 38 8.72 1.87 -12.61
CA ASP A 38 7.73 1.09 -11.89
C ASP A 38 6.96 2.01 -10.93
N HIS A 39 5.63 1.89 -10.93
CA HIS A 39 4.76 2.67 -10.06
C HIS A 39 4.79 2.17 -8.60
N ARG A 40 5.30 0.94 -8.39
CA ARG A 40 5.33 0.24 -7.10
C ARG A 40 6.33 0.85 -6.12
N ASP A 41 7.54 1.17 -6.57
CA ASP A 41 8.63 1.63 -5.70
C ASP A 41 8.42 3.04 -5.13
N LEU A 42 7.68 3.89 -5.85
CA LEU A 42 7.36 5.25 -5.40
C LEU A 42 6.39 5.26 -4.21
N VAL A 43 5.53 4.24 -4.10
CA VAL A 43 4.60 4.11 -2.97
C VAL A 43 5.36 3.74 -1.69
N THR A 44 6.37 2.88 -1.79
CA THR A 44 7.27 2.56 -0.68
C THR A 44 8.06 3.79 -0.25
N ALA A 45 8.60 4.56 -1.21
CA ALA A 45 9.26 5.85 -0.91
C ALA A 45 8.32 6.87 -0.26
N LEU A 46 7.04 6.91 -0.65
CA LEU A 46 6.05 7.76 -0.01
C LEU A 46 5.69 7.27 1.40
N SER A 47 5.77 5.98 1.69
CA SER A 47 5.38 5.42 3.00
C SER A 47 6.39 5.76 4.10
N ASP A 48 7.65 5.98 3.74
CA ASP A 48 8.73 6.37 4.67
C ASP A 48 9.02 7.88 4.58
N SER A 49 8.98 8.58 5.72
CA SER A 49 9.16 10.04 5.75
C SER A 49 10.57 10.49 5.35
N GLY A 50 11.59 9.66 5.58
CA GLY A 50 12.97 9.93 5.19
C GLY A 50 13.19 9.71 3.70
N VAL A 51 12.82 8.52 3.20
CA VAL A 51 12.96 8.16 1.78
C VAL A 51 12.11 9.06 0.89
N ARG A 52 10.95 9.54 1.38
CA ARG A 52 10.10 10.50 0.66
C ARG A 52 10.84 11.76 0.23
N THR A 53 11.81 12.23 1.03
CA THR A 53 12.63 13.41 0.68
C THR A 53 13.49 13.20 -0.55
N LEU A 54 13.73 11.94 -0.93
CA LEU A 54 14.48 11.57 -2.12
C LEU A 54 13.63 11.61 -3.40
N ILE A 55 12.29 11.72 -3.31
CA ILE A 55 11.43 11.78 -4.50
C ILE A 55 11.80 12.97 -5.42
N PRO A 56 11.90 14.23 -4.95
CA PRO A 56 12.31 15.34 -5.82
C PRO A 56 13.69 15.16 -6.48
N PRO A 57 14.79 14.80 -5.78
CA PRO A 57 16.08 14.60 -6.44
C PRO A 57 16.08 13.39 -7.39
N LEU A 58 15.30 12.34 -7.14
CA LEU A 58 15.15 11.24 -8.08
C LEU A 58 14.43 11.70 -9.35
N VAL A 59 13.33 12.43 -9.22
CA VAL A 59 12.62 13.02 -10.38
C VAL A 59 13.54 13.97 -11.15
N TYR A 60 14.32 14.79 -10.45
CA TYR A 60 15.28 15.69 -11.07
C TYR A 60 16.38 14.94 -11.83
N ARG A 61 17.06 13.97 -11.19
CA ARG A 61 18.12 13.15 -11.82
C ARG A 61 17.58 12.37 -13.00
N ARG A 62 16.38 11.81 -12.83
CA ARG A 62 15.62 11.16 -13.87
C ARG A 62 15.35 12.09 -15.06
N GLN A 63 14.97 13.35 -14.84
CA GLN A 63 14.74 14.34 -15.91
C GLN A 63 16.04 14.86 -16.53
N ARG A 64 17.11 14.97 -15.73
CA ARG A 64 18.43 15.44 -16.15
C ARG A 64 19.11 14.45 -17.09
N CYS A 65 18.93 13.15 -16.85
CA CYS A 65 19.38 12.08 -17.74
C CYS A 65 20.91 12.05 -17.96
N ALA A 66 21.71 12.37 -16.94
CA ALA A 66 23.16 12.27 -17.06
C ALA A 66 23.63 10.81 -16.90
N PRO A 67 24.78 10.41 -17.47
CA PRO A 67 25.32 9.05 -17.33
C PRO A 67 25.38 8.58 -15.86
N ASP A 68 25.87 9.43 -14.96
CA ASP A 68 25.98 9.14 -13.52
C ASP A 68 24.62 9.00 -12.81
N ASP A 69 23.51 9.44 -13.42
CA ASP A 69 22.19 9.31 -12.81
C ASP A 69 21.69 7.85 -12.85
N LEU A 70 22.14 7.04 -13.80
CA LEU A 70 21.76 5.63 -13.90
C LEU A 70 22.23 4.84 -12.67
N ASP A 71 23.48 5.03 -12.24
CA ASP A 71 24.04 4.35 -11.07
C ASP A 71 23.31 4.76 -9.78
N VAL A 72 22.99 6.06 -9.64
CA VAL A 72 22.25 6.57 -8.49
C VAL A 72 20.82 6.03 -8.43
N LEU A 73 20.13 5.99 -9.57
CA LEU A 73 18.77 5.44 -9.66
C LEU A 73 18.77 3.93 -9.37
N ASN A 74 19.69 3.17 -9.97
CA ASN A 74 19.82 1.73 -9.74
C ASN A 74 20.11 1.41 -8.27
N ASN A 75 21.01 2.17 -7.64
CA ASN A 75 21.30 2.00 -6.21
C ASN A 75 20.07 2.31 -5.34
N PHE A 76 19.34 3.38 -5.65
CA PHE A 76 18.12 3.74 -4.92
C PHE A 76 17.07 2.63 -4.96
N PHE A 77 16.70 2.13 -6.15
CA PHE A 77 15.69 1.08 -6.29
C PHE A 77 16.17 -0.25 -5.68
N SER A 78 17.46 -0.55 -5.79
CA SER A 78 18.05 -1.73 -5.14
C SER A 78 17.96 -1.63 -3.62
N ALA A 79 18.21 -0.45 -3.04
CA ALA A 79 18.11 -0.22 -1.60
C ALA A 79 16.65 -0.32 -1.08
N ILE A 80 15.69 0.23 -1.82
CA ILE A 80 14.25 0.06 -1.52
C ILE A 80 13.87 -1.42 -1.52
N THR A 81 14.21 -2.13 -2.61
CA THR A 81 13.89 -3.56 -2.77
C THR A 81 14.52 -4.41 -1.65
N TYR A 82 15.72 -4.04 -1.20
CA TYR A 82 16.37 -4.72 -0.08
C TYR A 82 15.66 -4.45 1.25
N SER A 83 15.28 -3.19 1.52
CA SER A 83 14.54 -2.81 2.73
C SER A 83 13.19 -3.52 2.85
N GLU A 84 12.52 -3.82 1.75
CA GLU A 84 11.27 -4.60 1.76
C GLU A 84 11.48 -6.07 2.18
N LYS A 85 12.70 -6.59 2.00
CA LYS A 85 13.05 -7.98 2.34
C LYS A 85 13.57 -8.14 3.77
N THR A 86 13.91 -7.05 4.46
CA THR A 86 14.45 -7.13 5.83
C THR A 86 13.33 -7.39 6.83
N THR A 87 13.43 -8.48 7.59
CA THR A 87 12.53 -8.78 8.71
C THR A 87 12.83 -7.88 9.90
N ALA A 88 11.87 -7.03 10.27
CA ALA A 88 11.95 -6.21 11.48
C ALA A 88 11.83 -7.07 12.74
N GLN A 89 12.40 -6.63 13.87
CA GLN A 89 12.28 -7.31 15.17
C GLN A 89 10.82 -7.53 15.60
N ASP A 90 9.93 -6.64 15.17
CA ASP A 90 8.50 -6.70 15.46
C ASP A 90 7.77 -7.83 14.72
N SER A 91 8.42 -8.50 13.75
CA SER A 91 7.84 -9.65 13.05
C SER A 91 7.44 -10.77 14.02
N ALA A 92 8.11 -10.87 15.17
CA ALA A 92 7.79 -11.81 16.24
C ALA A 92 6.39 -11.58 16.86
N TYR A 93 5.83 -10.38 16.75
CA TYR A 93 4.52 -10.01 17.28
C TYR A 93 3.42 -10.00 16.21
N THR A 94 3.73 -10.46 14.99
CA THR A 94 2.78 -10.53 13.88
C THR A 94 2.20 -11.94 13.73
N SER A 95 0.91 -12.05 13.43
CA SER A 95 0.25 -13.32 13.14
C SER A 95 -0.46 -13.24 11.79
N THR A 96 0.14 -13.86 10.77
CA THR A 96 -0.44 -13.94 9.42
C THR A 96 -1.79 -14.67 9.43
N LEU A 97 -1.95 -15.66 10.31
CA LEU A 97 -3.22 -16.39 10.48
C LEU A 97 -4.31 -15.46 11.02
N LEU A 98 -4.03 -14.69 12.07
CA LEU A 98 -5.00 -13.75 12.63
C LEU A 98 -5.35 -12.65 11.62
N GLN A 99 -4.36 -12.12 10.91
CA GLN A 99 -4.57 -11.16 9.83
C GLN A 99 -5.50 -11.73 8.74
N SER A 100 -5.21 -12.93 8.25
CA SER A 100 -6.02 -13.60 7.23
C SER A 100 -7.45 -13.83 7.71
N LEU A 101 -7.61 -14.30 8.97
CA LEU A 101 -8.91 -14.54 9.59
C LEU A 101 -9.77 -13.27 9.59
N ILE A 102 -9.21 -12.12 10.02
CA ILE A 102 -9.93 -10.83 10.08
C ILE A 102 -10.26 -10.34 8.66
N VAL A 103 -9.25 -10.26 7.79
CA VAL A 103 -9.42 -9.73 6.43
C VAL A 103 -10.45 -10.54 5.64
N TYR A 104 -10.36 -11.86 5.68
CA TYR A 104 -11.26 -12.73 4.93
C TYR A 104 -12.68 -12.79 5.50
N SER A 105 -12.85 -12.57 6.81
CA SER A 105 -14.19 -12.56 7.44
C SER A 105 -14.90 -11.20 7.26
N GLU A 106 -14.15 -10.08 7.33
CA GLU A 106 -14.77 -8.75 7.44
C GLU A 106 -14.56 -7.82 6.26
N MET A 107 -13.43 -7.93 5.56
CA MET A 107 -12.98 -6.92 4.59
C MET A 107 -13.16 -7.34 3.14
N MET A 108 -13.29 -8.64 2.87
CA MET A 108 -13.49 -9.13 1.51
C MET A 108 -14.85 -8.71 0.94
N GLU A 109 -14.83 -8.22 -0.30
CA GLU A 109 -16.01 -7.83 -1.06
C GLU A 109 -16.92 -9.06 -1.28
N THR A 110 -18.22 -8.88 -1.06
CA THR A 110 -19.22 -9.94 -1.21
C THR A 110 -20.39 -9.39 -2.04
N PRO A 111 -20.73 -9.99 -3.20
CA PRO A 111 -20.09 -11.16 -3.81
C PRO A 111 -18.64 -10.91 -4.24
N LEU A 112 -17.82 -11.95 -4.24
CA LEU A 112 -16.41 -11.86 -4.60
C LEU A 112 -16.27 -11.47 -6.09
N PRO A 113 -15.53 -10.39 -6.42
CA PRO A 113 -15.23 -10.06 -7.80
C PRO A 113 -14.25 -11.05 -8.44
N SER A 114 -14.24 -11.12 -9.77
CA SER A 114 -13.31 -12.00 -10.49
C SER A 114 -11.84 -11.58 -10.30
N MET A 115 -10.92 -12.54 -10.47
CA MET A 115 -9.48 -12.26 -10.45
C MET A 115 -9.10 -11.21 -11.51
N SER A 116 -9.70 -11.29 -12.70
CA SER A 116 -9.47 -10.31 -13.77
C SER A 116 -9.91 -8.92 -13.33
N GLU A 117 -11.10 -8.78 -12.75
CA GLU A 117 -11.61 -7.49 -12.31
C GLU A 117 -10.73 -6.86 -11.22
N LEU A 118 -10.31 -7.64 -10.21
CA LEU A 118 -9.43 -7.15 -9.16
C LEU A 118 -8.05 -6.78 -9.69
N LYS A 119 -7.53 -7.53 -10.67
CA LYS A 119 -6.27 -7.19 -11.35
C LYS A 119 -6.41 -5.92 -12.17
N ASP A 120 -7.51 -5.72 -12.87
CA ASP A 120 -7.79 -4.49 -13.61
C ASP A 120 -7.89 -3.29 -12.67
N ARG A 121 -8.59 -3.42 -11.53
CA ARG A 121 -8.64 -2.37 -10.50
C ARG A 121 -7.24 -2.02 -9.99
N PHE A 122 -6.39 -3.01 -9.74
CA PHE A 122 -5.02 -2.81 -9.26
C PHE A 122 -4.10 -2.16 -10.30
N THR A 123 -4.24 -2.50 -11.57
CA THR A 123 -3.35 -2.04 -12.65
C THR A 123 -3.80 -0.72 -13.28
N ASN A 124 -5.08 -0.37 -13.19
CA ASN A 124 -5.62 0.87 -13.76
C ASN A 124 -5.48 2.10 -12.84
N VAL A 125 -4.94 1.94 -11.63
CA VAL A 125 -4.67 3.06 -10.71
C VAL A 125 -3.25 3.59 -10.89
N LYS A 126 -3.07 4.90 -10.66
CA LYS A 126 -1.76 5.55 -10.79
C LYS A 126 -0.74 5.07 -9.76
N MET A 127 -1.22 4.55 -8.64
CA MET A 127 -0.43 4.10 -7.50
C MET A 127 -1.15 2.96 -6.79
N SER A 128 -0.42 1.91 -6.46
CA SER A 128 -0.88 0.76 -5.68
C SER A 128 0.25 0.31 -4.74
N SER A 129 -0.10 -0.09 -3.52
CA SER A 129 0.85 -0.57 -2.52
C SER A 129 0.79 -2.09 -2.40
N GLY A 130 1.96 -2.75 -2.33
CA GLY A 130 2.07 -4.18 -2.10
C GLY A 130 1.54 -5.05 -3.25
N SER A 131 1.34 -6.34 -2.96
CA SER A 131 0.65 -7.29 -3.84
C SER A 131 -0.83 -6.95 -3.95
N GLY A 132 -1.37 -6.94 -5.16
CA GLY A 132 -2.80 -6.70 -5.36
C GLY A 132 -3.65 -7.79 -4.71
N VAL A 133 -4.85 -7.42 -4.22
CA VAL A 133 -5.80 -8.35 -3.57
C VAL A 133 -6.08 -9.58 -4.45
N TYR A 134 -6.01 -9.43 -5.78
CA TYR A 134 -6.17 -10.54 -6.73
C TYR A 134 -5.20 -11.71 -6.47
N GLU A 135 -3.98 -11.46 -5.99
CA GLU A 135 -2.98 -12.51 -5.68
C GLU A 135 -3.38 -13.34 -4.46
N THR A 136 -4.20 -12.76 -3.58
CA THR A 136 -4.67 -13.42 -2.35
C THR A 136 -5.93 -14.25 -2.56
N LEU A 137 -6.55 -14.19 -3.74
CA LEU A 137 -7.81 -14.89 -4.00
C LEU A 137 -7.73 -16.42 -3.79
N PRO A 138 -6.69 -17.14 -4.26
CA PRO A 138 -6.61 -18.57 -3.99
C PRO A 138 -6.56 -18.88 -2.50
N GLN A 139 -5.80 -18.07 -1.74
CA GLN A 139 -5.75 -18.22 -0.29
C GLN A 139 -7.11 -17.92 0.35
N TYR A 140 -7.79 -16.85 -0.06
CA TYR A 140 -9.14 -16.52 0.41
C TYR A 140 -10.12 -17.66 0.13
N CYS A 141 -10.16 -18.20 -1.08
CA CYS A 141 -11.09 -19.25 -1.47
C CYS A 141 -10.83 -20.55 -0.70
N ALA A 142 -9.57 -20.91 -0.48
CA ALA A 142 -9.20 -22.02 0.38
C ALA A 142 -9.67 -21.77 1.82
N PHE A 143 -9.33 -20.60 2.40
CA PHE A 143 -9.65 -20.24 3.79
C PHE A 143 -11.14 -20.19 4.06
N SER A 144 -11.90 -19.48 3.23
CA SER A 144 -13.30 -19.15 3.50
C SER A 144 -14.28 -20.22 3.07
N LYS A 145 -13.88 -21.10 2.13
CA LYS A 145 -14.79 -22.02 1.41
C LYS A 145 -15.94 -21.28 0.73
N ASP A 146 -15.71 -20.03 0.33
CA ASP A 146 -16.70 -19.23 -0.37
C ASP A 146 -17.13 -19.89 -1.68
N LYS A 147 -18.43 -19.82 -1.98
CA LYS A 147 -19.07 -20.49 -3.14
C LYS A 147 -19.38 -19.52 -4.28
N SER A 148 -18.70 -18.38 -4.33
CA SER A 148 -18.78 -17.48 -5.47
C SER A 148 -18.22 -18.15 -6.73
N ALA A 149 -18.72 -17.72 -7.89
CA ALA A 149 -18.23 -18.19 -9.19
C ALA A 149 -16.70 -18.02 -9.32
N SER A 150 -16.13 -16.97 -8.72
CA SER A 150 -14.69 -16.75 -8.73
C SER A 150 -13.92 -17.79 -7.93
N CYS A 151 -14.43 -18.24 -6.77
CA CYS A 151 -13.79 -19.33 -6.02
C CYS A 151 -14.00 -20.70 -6.67
N GLU A 152 -15.13 -20.94 -7.31
CA GLU A 152 -15.38 -22.15 -8.11
C GLU A 152 -14.41 -22.25 -9.30
N GLU A 153 -14.15 -21.14 -10.00
CA GLU A 153 -13.18 -21.07 -11.09
C GLU A 153 -11.74 -21.34 -10.62
N ILE A 154 -11.34 -20.76 -9.48
CA ILE A 154 -9.99 -20.93 -8.92
C ILE A 154 -9.75 -22.35 -8.40
N ASN A 155 -10.80 -23.02 -7.90
CA ASN A 155 -10.81 -24.46 -7.62
C ASN A 155 -9.76 -24.95 -6.58
N VAL A 156 -9.57 -24.19 -5.49
CA VAL A 156 -8.60 -24.51 -4.41
C VAL A 156 -9.24 -24.86 -3.06
N GLY A 157 -10.57 -24.78 -2.96
CA GLY A 157 -11.34 -25.00 -1.73
C GLY A 157 -11.84 -26.44 -1.50
N ASN A 158 -11.48 -27.41 -2.34
CA ASN A 158 -12.14 -28.73 -2.41
C ASN A 158 -11.66 -29.78 -1.39
N TYR A 159 -11.04 -29.35 -0.30
CA TYR A 159 -10.60 -30.24 0.77
C TYR A 159 -11.67 -30.39 1.87
N GLU A 160 -11.74 -31.55 2.52
CA GLU A 160 -12.72 -31.84 3.58
C GLU A 160 -12.38 -31.09 4.88
N SER A 161 -12.89 -29.86 5.02
CA SER A 161 -12.84 -29.08 6.26
C SER A 161 -13.87 -27.95 6.24
N ASP A 162 -14.13 -27.40 7.42
CA ASP A 162 -14.79 -26.10 7.55
C ASP A 162 -13.87 -24.96 7.12
N GLY A 163 -14.47 -23.81 6.80
CA GLY A 163 -13.73 -22.57 6.52
C GLY A 163 -13.15 -21.95 7.79
N ILE A 164 -11.96 -21.38 7.68
CA ILE A 164 -11.26 -20.64 8.74
C ILE A 164 -11.68 -19.17 8.66
N VAL A 165 -12.97 -18.93 8.90
CA VAL A 165 -13.61 -17.60 8.92
C VAL A 165 -14.66 -17.56 10.02
N TYR A 166 -14.91 -16.38 10.59
CA TYR A 166 -15.99 -16.20 11.58
C TYR A 166 -17.20 -15.51 10.96
N LYS A 167 -18.36 -15.75 11.56
CA LYS A 167 -19.60 -15.08 11.16
C LYS A 167 -19.56 -13.62 11.61
N ARG A 168 -19.91 -12.73 10.69
CA ARG A 168 -20.17 -11.32 10.98
C ARG A 168 -21.29 -11.23 12.02
N ASP A 169 -21.06 -10.44 13.06
CA ASP A 169 -22.01 -10.27 14.16
C ASP A 169 -22.97 -9.09 13.91
N GLN A 170 -23.76 -8.75 14.93
CA GLN A 170 -24.72 -7.64 14.88
C GLN A 170 -24.08 -6.24 14.75
N TYR A 171 -22.77 -6.11 14.98
CA TYR A 171 -22.03 -4.86 14.92
C TYR A 171 -21.31 -4.66 13.58
N TRP A 172 -21.14 -5.73 12.78
CA TRP A 172 -20.54 -5.62 11.46
C TRP A 172 -21.33 -4.66 10.55
N ASN A 173 -20.61 -3.77 9.86
CA ASN A 173 -21.17 -2.72 9.00
C ASN A 173 -22.22 -1.84 9.71
N LYS A 174 -22.02 -1.61 11.02
CA LYS A 174 -22.81 -0.64 11.80
C LYS A 174 -21.91 0.49 12.27
N THR A 175 -22.49 1.68 12.28
CA THR A 175 -21.86 2.85 12.85
C THR A 175 -21.83 2.74 14.38
N ALA A 176 -20.65 2.91 14.98
CA ALA A 176 -20.52 2.91 16.42
C ALA A 176 -21.11 4.18 17.07
N THR A 177 -21.72 4.00 18.25
CA THR A 177 -22.19 5.10 19.11
C THR A 177 -21.19 5.28 20.25
N ILE A 178 -20.78 6.52 20.49
CA ILE A 178 -19.91 6.92 21.60
C ILE A 178 -20.76 6.88 22.88
N PRO A 179 -20.46 6.00 23.84
CA PRO A 179 -21.17 5.99 25.11
C PRO A 179 -20.97 7.31 25.87
N ASN A 180 -21.93 7.71 26.71
CA ASN A 180 -21.89 8.98 27.43
C ASN A 180 -20.65 9.14 28.33
N GLN A 181 -20.06 8.04 28.80
CA GLN A 181 -18.85 8.03 29.63
C GLN A 181 -17.53 7.93 28.82
N ALA A 182 -17.57 8.00 27.50
CA ALA A 182 -16.41 7.83 26.64
C ALA A 182 -16.15 9.05 25.76
N SER A 183 -14.89 9.28 25.45
CA SER A 183 -14.42 10.23 24.43
C SER A 183 -13.68 9.47 23.33
N VAL A 184 -13.73 9.94 22.09
CA VAL A 184 -12.98 9.34 20.97
C VAL A 184 -12.01 10.36 20.38
N LEU A 185 -10.72 10.01 20.37
CA LEU A 185 -9.69 10.74 19.62
C LEU A 185 -9.38 9.98 18.33
N VAL A 186 -9.49 10.64 17.19
CA VAL A 186 -9.10 10.10 15.88
C VAL A 186 -7.80 10.77 15.43
N LEU A 187 -6.72 10.00 15.33
CA LEU A 187 -5.46 10.46 14.76
C LEU A 187 -5.37 10.05 13.29
N SER A 188 -4.90 10.95 12.42
CA SER A 188 -4.74 10.63 11.00
C SER A 188 -3.57 11.37 10.34
N GLY A 189 -2.81 10.66 9.50
CA GLY A 189 -1.82 11.26 8.60
C GLY A 189 -2.41 11.58 7.23
N LYS A 190 -2.24 12.81 6.75
CA LYS A 190 -2.70 13.22 5.41
C LYS A 190 -1.84 12.67 4.27
N LEU A 191 -0.63 12.22 4.58
CA LEU A 191 0.28 11.55 3.64
C LEU A 191 0.45 10.07 3.95
N ASP A 192 -0.58 9.42 4.49
CA ASP A 192 -0.64 7.97 4.65
C ASP A 192 -1.16 7.33 3.34
N PRO A 193 -0.29 6.60 2.59
CA PRO A 193 -0.71 5.94 1.36
C PRO A 193 -1.43 4.60 1.60
N GLN A 194 -1.35 4.02 2.81
CA GLN A 194 -1.93 2.72 3.16
C GLN A 194 -3.35 2.86 3.72
N THR A 195 -3.54 3.80 4.65
CA THR A 195 -4.86 4.14 5.21
C THR A 195 -5.21 5.61 4.93
N PRO A 196 -5.70 5.93 3.72
CA PRO A 196 -5.90 7.31 3.30
C PRO A 196 -6.80 8.11 4.26
N HIS A 197 -6.42 9.36 4.52
CA HIS A 197 -7.10 10.28 5.44
C HIS A 197 -8.63 10.36 5.24
N LYS A 198 -9.13 10.22 4.00
CA LYS A 198 -10.57 10.19 3.71
C LYS A 198 -11.34 9.13 4.51
N ASN A 199 -10.70 8.01 4.84
CA ASN A 199 -11.30 6.93 5.62
C ASN A 199 -11.45 7.35 7.09
N ALA A 200 -10.43 7.98 7.67
CA ALA A 200 -10.50 8.56 9.01
C ALA A 200 -11.55 9.68 9.09
N ALA A 201 -11.58 10.57 8.08
CA ALA A 201 -12.58 11.63 7.98
C ALA A 201 -14.01 11.06 7.91
N SER A 202 -14.19 9.97 7.16
CA SER A 202 -15.46 9.26 7.08
C SER A 202 -15.84 8.63 8.43
N LEU A 203 -14.92 7.92 9.08
CA LEU A 203 -15.13 7.36 10.42
C LEU A 203 -15.58 8.44 11.40
N PHE A 204 -14.83 9.54 11.49
CA PHE A 204 -15.16 10.67 12.36
C PHE A 204 -16.52 11.27 12.06
N LYS A 205 -16.86 11.47 10.78
CA LYS A 205 -18.18 11.99 10.36
C LYS A 205 -19.31 11.09 10.82
N TYR A 206 -19.18 9.78 10.62
CA TYR A 206 -20.26 8.84 10.87
C TYR A 206 -20.41 8.44 12.33
N LEU A 207 -19.34 8.41 13.14
CA LEU A 207 -19.40 8.11 14.57
C LEU A 207 -20.53 8.89 15.27
N GLN A 208 -21.43 8.19 15.94
CA GLN A 208 -22.57 8.81 16.60
C GLN A 208 -22.16 9.31 17.99
N GLY A 209 -22.31 10.61 18.24
CA GLY A 209 -21.90 11.26 19.48
C GLY A 209 -21.07 12.50 19.22
N THR A 210 -21.04 13.40 20.20
CA THR A 210 -20.37 14.70 20.11
C THR A 210 -19.01 14.72 20.83
N ASN A 211 -18.76 13.77 21.73
CA ASN A 211 -17.52 13.69 22.50
C ASN A 211 -16.39 13.03 21.69
N LYS A 212 -16.01 13.70 20.59
CA LYS A 212 -14.98 13.23 19.66
C LYS A 212 -14.17 14.38 19.10
N GLU A 213 -12.89 14.13 18.88
CA GLU A 213 -11.95 15.08 18.26
C GLU A 213 -11.12 14.37 17.19
N MET A 214 -10.72 15.09 16.15
CA MET A 214 -9.78 14.59 15.14
C MET A 214 -8.54 15.47 15.08
N VAL A 215 -7.37 14.85 15.24
CA VAL A 215 -6.08 15.49 14.96
C VAL A 215 -5.51 14.93 13.67
N ALA A 216 -5.44 15.77 12.64
CA ALA A 216 -4.89 15.42 11.33
C ALA A 216 -3.50 16.04 11.14
N PHE A 217 -2.50 15.20 10.95
CA PHE A 217 -1.11 15.60 10.71
C PHE A 217 -0.85 15.70 9.22
N ASP A 218 -0.43 16.89 8.76
CA ASP A 218 -0.25 17.15 7.32
C ASP A 218 0.80 16.26 6.66
N PHE A 219 1.83 15.86 7.39
CA PHE A 219 2.98 15.15 6.81
C PHE A 219 3.16 13.72 7.30
N ALA A 220 2.38 13.29 8.29
CA ALA A 220 2.51 11.96 8.86
C ALA A 220 2.16 10.87 7.85
N THR A 221 2.91 9.76 7.94
CA THR A 221 2.76 8.57 7.10
C THR A 221 1.92 7.53 7.85
N HIS A 222 1.87 6.28 7.36
CA HIS A 222 1.23 5.18 8.09
C HIS A 222 1.79 5.04 9.52
N GLY A 223 0.94 4.62 10.46
CA GLY A 223 1.32 4.59 11.89
C GLY A 223 1.45 5.99 12.49
N THR A 224 0.38 6.80 12.43
CA THR A 224 0.37 8.22 12.85
C THR A 224 0.86 8.46 14.29
N ASN A 225 0.73 7.47 15.18
CA ASN A 225 1.29 7.54 16.52
C ASN A 225 2.83 7.74 16.47
N VAL A 226 3.53 7.00 15.62
CA VAL A 226 5.01 7.02 15.53
C VAL A 226 5.55 7.86 14.37
N SER A 227 4.76 8.14 13.33
CA SER A 227 5.21 8.89 12.14
C SER A 227 5.06 10.42 12.23
N THR A 228 4.95 10.93 13.47
CA THR A 228 4.70 12.34 13.79
C THR A 228 5.88 12.98 14.53
N GLN A 229 7.09 12.70 14.07
CA GLN A 229 8.32 13.24 14.64
C GLN A 229 8.24 14.76 14.81
N MET A 230 8.51 15.25 16.03
CA MET A 230 8.48 16.67 16.34
C MET A 230 9.66 17.43 15.73
N VAL A 231 10.73 16.71 15.38
CA VAL A 231 11.94 17.26 14.72
C VAL A 231 12.11 16.57 13.37
N ALA A 232 12.07 17.36 12.30
CA ALA A 232 12.25 16.86 10.94
C ALA A 232 13.60 16.16 10.77
N GLY A 233 13.59 14.99 10.13
CA GLY A 233 14.81 14.20 9.88
C GLY A 233 15.37 13.45 11.08
N ASN A 234 14.69 13.46 12.23
CA ASN A 234 15.08 12.66 13.40
C ASN A 234 14.08 11.50 13.62
N PRO A 235 14.28 10.34 12.97
CA PRO A 235 13.33 9.22 13.05
C PRO A 235 13.23 8.59 14.45
N LEU A 236 14.27 8.74 15.27
CA LEU A 236 14.31 8.27 16.67
C LEU A 236 13.84 9.35 17.67
N GLY A 237 13.45 10.53 17.17
CA GLY A 237 12.97 11.63 17.98
C GLY A 237 11.57 11.37 18.54
N GLU A 238 11.17 12.22 19.47
CA GLU A 238 9.83 12.17 20.04
C GLU A 238 8.77 12.37 18.95
N ALA A 239 7.73 11.54 18.97
CA ALA A 239 6.57 11.65 18.09
C ALA A 239 5.41 12.31 18.83
N CYS A 240 4.79 13.31 18.19
CA CYS A 240 3.66 14.05 18.74
C CYS A 240 2.47 13.09 19.04
N GLY A 241 2.13 12.21 18.09
CA GLY A 241 1.05 11.24 18.25
C GLY A 241 1.26 10.27 19.40
N MET A 242 2.50 9.88 19.71
CA MET A 242 2.81 9.07 20.90
C MET A 242 2.61 9.87 22.20
N LYS A 243 2.93 11.17 22.21
CA LYS A 243 2.71 12.03 23.38
C LYS A 243 1.23 12.24 23.67
N GLU A 244 0.42 12.47 22.64
CA GLU A 244 -1.05 12.57 22.74
C GLU A 244 -1.68 11.25 23.22
N LEU A 245 -1.11 10.10 22.85
CA LEU A 245 -1.60 8.80 23.34
C LEU A 245 -1.26 8.56 24.82
N ALA A 246 -0.18 9.17 25.32
CA ALA A 246 0.33 8.97 26.68
C ALA A 246 -0.20 10.00 27.70
N SER A 247 -0.97 11.01 27.25
CA SER A 247 -1.56 12.07 28.08
C SER A 247 -2.92 11.68 28.65
#